data_AF-K2RK58-F1
#
_entry.id   AF-K2RK58-F1
#
_cell.length_a   1.000
_cell.length_b   1.000
_cell.length_c   1.000
_cell.angle_alpha   90.00
_cell.angle_beta   90.00
_cell.angle_gamma   90.00
#
_symmetry.space_group_name_H-M   'P 1'
#
loop_
_entity.id
_entity.type
_entity.pdbx_description
1 polymer ?
#
loop_
_entity_poly.entity_id
_entity_poly.type
_entity_poly.pdbx_seq_one_letter_code
_entity_poly.pdbx_strand_id
1 'polypeptide(L)'
;MYFPFLITPWISAFIVDDVVAPDGIGWLWGIGMFAVIMPFASSFIIGALLFLQRKAGKSGLILKKKLTVYEFCSLVDLGGMILLCGGFAMLLLPFTLAASTPSKWKTPWVDAVIVLGVLFLASLIPYEKLVAKHPVVPVHYGKNCTIVIACLMGAVDTCGFSATHVSKPISTFKAEKKKSDML
;
A
#
# COMPACT_ATOMS: atom_id res chain seq x y z
N MET A 1 -1.23 3.03 -23.91
CA MET A 1 -1.89 2.53 -22.69
C MET A 1 -1.55 3.36 -21.43
N TYR A 2 -1.19 4.66 -21.56
CA TYR A 2 -0.90 5.58 -20.43
C TYR A 2 -1.89 6.74 -20.29
N PHE A 3 -2.87 6.82 -21.19
CA PHE A 3 -3.88 7.89 -21.20
C PHE A 3 -4.60 8.11 -19.85
N PRO A 4 -5.02 7.07 -19.10
CA PRO A 4 -5.63 7.30 -17.78
C PRO A 4 -4.67 7.95 -16.77
N PHE A 5 -3.36 7.70 -16.85
CA PHE A 5 -2.36 8.32 -15.97
C PHE A 5 -2.13 9.81 -16.27
N LEU A 6 -2.55 10.32 -17.44
CA LEU A 6 -2.47 11.74 -17.75
C LEU A 6 -3.68 12.52 -17.24
N ILE A 7 -4.85 11.89 -17.22
CA ILE A 7 -6.11 12.53 -16.80
C ILE A 7 -6.30 12.45 -15.28
N THR A 8 -5.90 11.33 -14.67
CA THR A 8 -6.09 11.11 -13.23
C THR A 8 -5.45 12.19 -12.34
N PRO A 9 -4.23 12.70 -12.60
CA PRO A 9 -3.64 13.78 -11.79
C PRO A 9 -4.47 15.06 -11.87
N TRP A 10 -4.95 15.42 -13.07
CA TRP A 10 -5.76 16.62 -13.30
C TRP A 10 -7.09 16.55 -12.54
N ILE A 11 -7.84 15.46 -12.70
CA ILE A 11 -9.12 15.30 -11.99
C ILE A 11 -8.88 15.20 -10.48
N SER A 12 -7.83 14.49 -10.05
CA SER A 12 -7.53 14.33 -8.62
C SER A 12 -7.19 15.66 -7.94
N ALA A 13 -6.53 16.59 -8.64
CA ALA A 13 -6.18 17.89 -8.07
C ALA A 13 -7.44 18.69 -7.70
N PHE A 14 -8.41 18.78 -8.60
CA PHE A 14 -9.69 19.47 -8.32
C PHE A 14 -10.45 18.84 -7.15
N ILE A 15 -10.51 17.51 -7.10
CA ILE A 15 -11.18 16.81 -5.99
C ILE A 15 -10.48 17.10 -4.65
N VAL A 16 -9.15 17.12 -4.63
CA VAL A 16 -8.38 17.38 -3.40
C VAL A 16 -8.58 18.82 -2.93
N ASP A 17 -8.54 19.80 -3.83
CA ASP A 17 -8.76 21.20 -3.49
C ASP A 17 -10.16 21.42 -2.89
N ASP A 18 -11.19 20.77 -3.44
CA ASP A 18 -12.57 20.85 -2.92
C ASP A 18 -12.73 20.15 -1.55
N VAL A 19 -12.05 19.02 -1.35
CA VAL A 19 -12.14 18.25 -0.10
C VAL A 19 -11.35 18.92 1.04
N VAL A 20 -10.25 19.59 0.74
CA VAL A 20 -9.34 20.23 1.73
C VAL A 20 -9.65 21.72 1.93
N ALA A 21 -10.56 22.31 1.14
CA ALA A 21 -11.02 23.68 1.32
C ALA A 21 -11.50 23.96 2.77
N PRO A 22 -11.37 25.21 3.28
CA PRO A 22 -11.80 25.56 4.65
C PRO A 22 -13.27 25.26 4.95
N ASP A 23 -14.13 25.35 3.93
CA ASP A 23 -15.57 25.02 3.98
C ASP A 23 -15.88 23.62 3.41
N GLY A 24 -14.84 22.82 3.16
CA GLY A 24 -14.92 21.51 2.51
C GLY A 24 -15.30 20.37 3.46
N ILE A 25 -15.52 19.20 2.87
CA ILE A 25 -15.94 17.97 3.57
C ILE A 25 -14.83 17.47 4.52
N GLY A 26 -13.57 17.84 4.28
CA GLY A 26 -12.44 17.56 5.14
C GLY A 26 -11.68 16.29 4.77
N TRP A 27 -10.39 16.26 5.14
CA TRP A 27 -9.43 15.22 4.77
C TRP A 27 -9.86 13.79 5.14
N LEU A 28 -10.48 13.61 6.31
CA LEU A 28 -10.93 12.28 6.78
C LEU A 28 -12.03 11.71 5.89
N TRP A 29 -12.92 12.55 5.37
CA TRP A 29 -13.96 12.12 4.43
C TRP A 29 -13.39 11.79 3.05
N GLY A 30 -12.33 12.47 2.63
CA GLY A 30 -11.57 12.07 1.43
C GLY A 30 -11.09 10.62 1.52
N ILE A 31 -10.50 10.24 2.66
CA ILE A 31 -10.09 8.83 2.91
C ILE A 31 -11.31 7.91 2.97
N GLY A 32 -12.40 8.36 3.60
CA GLY A 32 -13.67 7.61 3.69
C GLY A 32 -14.28 7.30 2.31
N MET A 33 -14.21 8.23 1.36
CA MET A 33 -14.69 8.02 -0.01
C MET A 33 -13.94 6.87 -0.69
N PHE A 34 -12.61 6.83 -0.59
CA PHE A 34 -11.81 5.72 -1.13
C PHE A 34 -12.15 4.39 -0.48
N ALA A 35 -12.40 4.38 0.83
CA ALA A 35 -12.78 3.17 1.57
C ALA A 35 -14.09 2.54 1.04
N VAL A 36 -15.00 3.32 0.48
CA VAL A 36 -16.27 2.84 -0.12
C VAL A 36 -16.11 2.52 -1.62
N ILE A 37 -15.39 3.36 -2.37
CA ILE A 37 -15.23 3.20 -3.82
C ILE A 37 -14.44 1.93 -4.15
N MET A 38 -13.37 1.63 -3.40
CA MET A 38 -12.51 0.47 -3.62
C MET A 38 -13.25 -0.87 -3.57
N PRO A 39 -14.02 -1.20 -2.50
CA PRO A 39 -14.79 -2.44 -2.47
C PRO A 39 -15.93 -2.46 -3.49
N PHE A 40 -16.54 -1.32 -3.82
CA PHE A 40 -17.58 -1.26 -4.85
C PHE A 40 -17.04 -1.62 -6.24
N ALA A 41 -15.93 -1.01 -6.64
CA ALA A 41 -15.27 -1.31 -7.91
C ALA A 41 -14.74 -2.74 -7.97
N SER A 42 -14.13 -3.22 -6.87
CA SER A 42 -13.67 -4.61 -6.74
C SER A 42 -14.83 -5.60 -6.87
N SER A 43 -15.95 -5.34 -6.18
CA SER A 43 -17.16 -6.17 -6.25
C SER A 43 -17.74 -6.23 -7.66
N PHE A 44 -17.68 -5.12 -8.42
CA PHE A 44 -18.13 -5.10 -9.80
C PHE A 44 -17.28 -6.04 -10.69
N ILE A 45 -15.96 -5.97 -10.57
CA ILE A 45 -15.03 -6.83 -11.32
C ILE A 45 -15.20 -8.30 -10.92
N ILE A 46 -15.25 -8.58 -9.61
CA ILE A 46 -15.49 -9.93 -9.08
C ILE A 46 -16.84 -10.46 -9.57
N GLY A 47 -17.89 -9.63 -9.55
CA GLY A 47 -19.21 -9.97 -10.07
C GLY A 47 -19.19 -10.37 -11.54
N ALA A 48 -18.48 -9.61 -12.39
CA ALA A 48 -18.30 -9.92 -13.80
C ALA A 48 -17.56 -11.25 -14.00
N LEU A 49 -16.48 -11.49 -13.25
CA LEU A 49 -15.72 -12.74 -13.28
C LEU A 49 -16.58 -13.94 -12.82
N LEU A 50 -17.32 -13.80 -11.73
CA LEU A 50 -18.23 -14.84 -11.23
C LEU A 50 -19.34 -15.16 -12.23
N PHE A 51 -19.88 -14.16 -12.92
CA PHE A 51 -20.86 -14.35 -13.98
C PHE A 51 -20.27 -15.18 -15.12
N LEU A 52 -19.05 -14.85 -15.56
CA LEU A 52 -18.34 -15.55 -16.62
C LEU A 52 -17.99 -16.99 -16.22
N GLN A 53 -17.51 -17.21 -14.99
CA GLN A 53 -17.24 -18.53 -14.43
C GLN A 53 -18.52 -19.37 -14.29
N ARG A 54 -19.65 -18.76 -13.92
CA ARG A 54 -20.97 -19.44 -13.89
C ARG A 54 -21.41 -19.83 -15.29
N LYS A 55 -21.20 -18.98 -16.30
CA LYS A 55 -21.51 -19.27 -17.71
C LYS A 55 -20.62 -20.39 -18.26
N ALA A 56 -19.32 -20.36 -18.00
CA ALA A 56 -18.37 -21.38 -18.42
C ALA A 56 -18.63 -22.76 -17.77
N GLY A 57 -19.07 -22.77 -16.50
CA GLY A 57 -19.48 -24.00 -15.81
C GLY A 57 -20.74 -24.64 -16.39
N LYS A 58 -21.68 -23.85 -16.93
CA LYS A 58 -22.86 -24.37 -17.65
C LYS A 58 -22.51 -25.00 -19.00
N SER A 59 -21.38 -24.61 -19.60
CA SER A 59 -20.86 -25.17 -20.85
C SER A 59 -19.98 -26.41 -20.66
N GLY A 60 -19.90 -26.98 -19.44
CA GLY A 60 -19.21 -28.24 -19.17
C GLY A 60 -17.68 -28.18 -19.16
N LEU A 61 -17.07 -26.99 -19.31
CA LEU A 61 -15.62 -26.82 -19.43
C LEU A 61 -14.87 -26.77 -18.09
N ILE A 62 -15.56 -26.73 -16.94
CA ILE A 62 -14.93 -26.53 -15.62
C ILE A 62 -15.57 -27.42 -14.55
N LEU A 63 -14.77 -28.30 -13.94
CA LEU A 63 -15.08 -29.03 -12.71
C LEU A 63 -15.16 -28.04 -11.53
N LYS A 64 -16.38 -27.66 -11.13
CA LYS A 64 -16.60 -26.86 -9.92
C LYS A 64 -16.29 -27.69 -8.68
N LYS A 65 -15.10 -27.54 -8.11
CA LYS A 65 -14.82 -27.99 -6.73
C LYS A 65 -15.65 -27.12 -5.77
N LYS A 66 -16.47 -27.74 -4.92
CA LYS A 66 -17.15 -27.01 -3.83
C LYS A 66 -16.06 -26.55 -2.86
N LEU A 67 -15.71 -25.27 -2.89
CA LEU A 67 -14.75 -24.69 -1.96
C LEU A 67 -15.48 -24.36 -0.66
N THR A 68 -15.07 -25.01 0.43
CA THR A 68 -15.45 -24.61 1.79
C THR A 68 -14.79 -23.26 2.11
N VAL A 69 -15.41 -22.43 2.95
CA VAL A 69 -14.88 -21.12 3.36
C VAL A 69 -13.43 -21.22 3.85
N TYR A 70 -13.08 -22.30 4.56
CA TYR A 70 -11.72 -22.57 5.00
C TYR A 70 -10.73 -22.84 3.84
N GLU A 71 -11.13 -23.61 2.82
CA GLU A 71 -10.28 -23.81 1.63
C GLU A 71 -10.11 -22.51 0.85
N PHE A 72 -11.15 -21.68 0.76
CA PHE A 72 -11.05 -20.35 0.15
C PHE A 72 -10.11 -19.42 0.92
N CYS A 73 -10.24 -19.34 2.24
CA CYS A 73 -9.33 -18.55 3.09
C CYS A 73 -7.88 -19.05 3.02
N SER A 74 -7.68 -20.36 2.87
CA SER A 74 -6.35 -20.95 2.67
C SER A 74 -5.83 -20.79 1.24
N LEU A 75 -6.68 -20.68 0.23
CA LEU A 75 -6.31 -20.41 -1.17
C LEU A 75 -5.89 -18.96 -1.37
N VAL A 76 -6.58 -18.03 -0.71
CA VAL A 76 -6.25 -16.60 -0.68
C VAL A 76 -5.12 -16.30 0.31
N ASP A 77 -4.83 -17.24 1.23
CA ASP A 77 -3.84 -17.13 2.31
C ASP A 77 -3.97 -15.80 3.08
N LEU A 78 -5.16 -15.62 3.66
CA LEU A 78 -5.51 -14.43 4.44
C LEU A 78 -4.54 -14.20 5.61
N GLY A 79 -4.02 -15.27 6.22
CA GLY A 79 -3.10 -15.15 7.36
C GLY A 79 -1.74 -14.62 6.95
N GLY A 80 -1.14 -15.14 5.88
CA GLY A 80 0.11 -14.61 5.32
C GLY A 80 -0.06 -13.15 4.89
N MET A 81 -1.19 -12.82 4.26
CA MET A 81 -1.50 -11.44 3.85
C MET A 81 -1.67 -10.46 5.00
N ILE A 82 -2.32 -10.86 6.09
CA ILE A 82 -2.46 -10.01 7.28
C ILE A 82 -1.11 -9.81 7.97
N LEU A 83 -0.28 -10.86 8.11
CA LEU A 83 1.04 -10.75 8.71
C LEU A 83 1.98 -9.89 7.88
N LEU A 84 1.99 -10.07 6.56
CA LEU A 84 2.83 -9.31 5.63
C LEU A 84 2.41 -7.83 5.59
N CYS A 85 1.14 -7.57 5.28
CA CYS A 85 0.60 -6.22 5.15
C CYS A 85 0.63 -5.49 6.49
N GLY A 86 0.20 -6.16 7.57
CA GLY A 86 0.22 -5.61 8.92
C GLY A 86 1.63 -5.33 9.42
N GLY A 87 2.58 -6.24 9.19
CA GLY A 87 3.99 -6.06 9.55
C GLY A 87 4.63 -4.88 8.83
N PHE A 88 4.43 -4.77 7.51
CA PHE A 88 4.87 -3.59 6.75
C PHE A 88 4.16 -2.32 7.20
N ALA A 89 2.84 -2.32 7.39
CA ALA A 89 2.11 -1.14 7.86
C ALA A 89 2.62 -0.66 9.22
N MET A 90 2.83 -1.57 10.18
CA MET A 90 3.39 -1.23 11.49
C MET A 90 4.83 -0.73 11.42
N LEU A 91 5.63 -1.12 10.43
CA LEU A 91 6.95 -0.53 10.21
C LEU A 91 6.86 0.85 9.54
N LEU A 92 6.09 0.97 8.47
CA LEU A 92 6.03 2.19 7.66
C LEU A 92 5.33 3.35 8.39
N LEU A 93 4.35 3.08 9.25
CA LEU A 93 3.64 4.10 10.03
C LEU A 93 4.57 4.95 10.92
N PRO A 94 5.37 4.37 11.84
CA PRO A 94 6.30 5.13 12.66
C PRO A 94 7.40 5.79 11.82
N PHE A 95 7.90 5.17 10.74
CA PHE A 95 8.85 5.83 9.84
C PHE A 95 8.26 7.10 9.21
N THR A 96 7.00 7.05 8.79
CA THR A 96 6.31 8.20 8.20
C THR A 96 6.06 9.30 9.23
N LEU A 97 5.68 8.94 10.47
CA LEU A 97 5.35 9.90 11.51
C LEU A 97 6.59 10.50 12.22
N ALA A 98 7.65 9.71 12.36
CA ALA A 98 8.94 10.16 12.90
C ALA A 98 9.60 11.21 11.98
N ALA A 99 9.38 11.10 10.66
CA ALA A 99 9.88 12.07 9.70
C ALA A 99 9.23 13.46 9.83
N SER A 100 7.99 13.54 10.33
CA SER A 100 7.21 14.78 10.42
C SER A 100 7.17 15.43 11.82
N THR A 101 7.68 14.76 12.87
CA THR A 101 7.60 15.24 14.25
C THR A 101 8.93 15.82 14.77
N PRO A 102 8.96 16.97 15.47
CA PRO A 102 10.18 17.60 15.98
C PRO A 102 10.91 16.80 17.09
N SER A 103 10.22 15.89 17.78
CA SER A 103 10.82 14.95 18.76
C SER A 103 11.35 13.65 18.14
N LYS A 104 11.55 13.63 16.81
CA LYS A 104 12.30 12.70 15.95
C LYS A 104 12.33 11.20 16.32
N TRP A 105 12.88 10.78 17.46
CA TRP A 105 13.14 9.36 17.77
C TRP A 105 13.16 9.00 19.28
N LYS A 106 12.88 9.95 20.19
CA LYS A 106 13.04 9.68 21.64
C LYS A 106 11.79 9.12 22.32
N THR A 107 10.71 8.92 21.58
CA THR A 107 9.44 8.49 22.17
C THR A 107 9.37 6.96 22.22
N PRO A 108 9.25 6.33 23.40
CA PRO A 108 9.35 4.87 23.55
C PRO A 108 8.25 4.09 22.81
N TRP A 109 7.13 4.73 22.45
CA TRP A 109 6.09 4.08 21.64
C TRP A 109 6.54 3.81 20.20
N VAL A 110 7.43 4.64 19.63
CA VAL A 110 7.91 4.49 18.23
C VAL A 110 8.71 3.19 18.10
N ASP A 111 9.65 2.98 19.02
CA ASP A 111 10.48 1.78 19.06
C ASP A 111 9.62 0.53 19.28
N ALA A 112 8.59 0.61 20.14
CA ALA A 112 7.69 -0.51 20.40
C ALA A 112 6.93 -0.96 19.14
N VAL A 113 6.41 -0.02 18.35
CA VAL A 113 5.67 -0.33 17.11
C VAL A 113 6.62 -0.87 16.03
N ILE A 114 7.86 -0.37 15.95
CA ILE A 114 8.88 -0.89 15.04
C ILE A 114 9.24 -2.33 15.39
N VAL A 115 9.54 -2.60 16.67
CA VAL A 115 9.88 -3.96 17.14
C VAL A 115 8.71 -4.91 16.89
N LEU A 116 7.47 -4.49 17.17
CA LEU A 116 6.28 -5.27 16.88
C LEU A 116 6.15 -5.59 15.38
N GLY A 117 6.38 -4.61 14.50
CA GLY A 117 6.38 -4.81 13.05
C GLY A 117 7.45 -5.82 12.59
N VAL A 118 8.67 -5.74 13.13
CA VAL A 118 9.73 -6.73 12.86
C VAL A 118 9.32 -8.12 13.33
N LEU A 119 8.71 -8.25 14.51
CA LEU A 119 8.24 -9.53 15.02
C LEU A 119 7.12 -10.13 14.16
N PHE A 120 6.21 -9.31 13.64
CA PHE A 120 5.16 -9.73 12.70
C PHE A 120 5.74 -10.21 11.36
N LEU A 121 6.77 -9.55 10.83
CA LEU A 121 7.47 -10.01 9.62
C LEU A 121 8.33 -11.25 9.89
N ALA A 122 8.95 -11.36 11.07
CA ALA A 122 9.73 -12.53 11.44
C ALA A 122 8.84 -13.76 11.65
N SER A 123 7.62 -13.58 12.19
CA SER A 123 6.64 -14.66 12.38
C SER A 123 6.01 -15.14 11.08
N LEU A 124 6.13 -14.38 9.98
CA LEU A 124 5.73 -14.82 8.65
C LEU A 124 6.55 -16.03 8.16
N ILE A 125 7.85 -16.09 8.46
CA ILE A 125 8.73 -17.20 8.06
C ILE A 125 8.27 -18.56 8.62
N PRO A 126 8.03 -18.73 9.95
CA PRO A 126 7.49 -19.98 10.48
C PRO A 126 6.02 -20.18 10.09
N TYR A 127 5.22 -19.12 9.94
CA TYR A 127 3.82 -19.24 9.52
C TYR A 127 3.71 -19.86 8.11
N GLU A 128 4.49 -19.36 7.15
CA GLU A 128 4.50 -19.87 5.78
C GLU A 128 5.12 -21.26 5.68
N LYS A 129 6.05 -21.62 6.56
CA LYS A 129 6.67 -22.96 6.58
C LYS A 129 5.79 -24.03 7.22
N LEU A 130 5.03 -23.68 8.27
CA LEU A 130 4.37 -24.66 9.14
C LEU A 130 2.85 -24.68 8.98
N VAL A 131 2.22 -23.55 8.62
CA VAL A 131 0.76 -23.38 8.66
C VAL A 131 0.17 -23.18 7.25
N ALA A 132 0.89 -22.55 6.33
CA ALA A 132 0.36 -22.25 5.00
C ALA A 132 0.33 -23.50 4.09
N LYS A 133 -0.88 -23.93 3.72
CA LYS A 133 -1.08 -24.99 2.71
C LYS A 133 -0.80 -24.50 1.28
N HIS A 134 -1.01 -23.21 1.04
CA HIS A 134 -0.67 -22.49 -0.19
C HIS A 134 0.03 -21.18 0.18
N PRO A 135 1.38 -21.16 0.27
CA PRO A 135 2.11 -19.97 0.73
C PRO A 135 1.99 -18.83 -0.29
N VAL A 136 1.68 -17.61 0.17
CA VAL A 136 1.73 -16.42 -0.71
C VAL A 136 3.16 -16.07 -1.09
N VAL A 137 4.10 -16.13 -0.15
CA VAL A 137 5.52 -15.91 -0.43
C VAL A 137 6.28 -17.21 -0.20
N PRO A 138 6.39 -18.11 -1.20
CA PRO A 138 7.32 -19.21 -1.11
C PRO A 138 8.68 -18.74 -0.59
N VAL A 139 9.14 -19.30 0.53
CA VAL A 139 10.38 -18.91 1.22
C VAL A 139 11.64 -18.97 0.34
N HIS A 140 11.56 -19.59 -0.84
CA HIS A 140 12.63 -19.54 -1.84
C HIS A 140 12.73 -18.19 -2.57
N TYR A 141 11.65 -17.40 -2.66
CA TYR A 141 11.68 -16.09 -3.30
C TYR A 141 12.54 -15.09 -2.53
N GLY A 142 12.58 -15.18 -1.20
CA GLY A 142 13.51 -14.40 -0.37
C GLY A 142 14.99 -14.76 -0.60
N LYS A 143 15.27 -15.93 -1.18
CA LYS A 143 16.64 -16.33 -1.58
C LYS A 143 17.00 -15.89 -3.00
N ASN A 144 16.01 -15.54 -3.82
CA ASN A 144 16.24 -15.10 -5.19
C ASN A 144 16.62 -13.62 -5.20
N CYS A 145 17.91 -13.33 -5.34
CA CYS A 145 18.42 -11.96 -5.37
C CYS A 145 17.71 -11.07 -6.41
N THR A 146 17.27 -11.61 -7.55
CA THR A 146 16.54 -10.84 -8.56
C THR A 146 15.26 -10.19 -8.01
N ILE A 147 14.51 -10.92 -7.18
CA ILE A 147 13.27 -10.42 -6.59
C ILE A 147 13.58 -9.38 -5.52
N VAL A 148 14.58 -9.67 -4.67
CA VAL A 148 15.03 -8.74 -3.63
C VAL A 148 15.56 -7.44 -4.24
N ILE A 149 16.37 -7.53 -5.29
CA ILE A 149 16.91 -6.37 -6.02
C ILE A 149 15.78 -5.59 -6.69
N ALA A 150 14.79 -6.25 -7.30
CA ALA A 150 13.64 -5.55 -7.87
C ALA A 150 12.85 -4.74 -6.82
N CYS A 151 12.62 -5.33 -5.64
CA CYS A 151 12.00 -4.63 -4.52
C CYS A 151 12.85 -3.47 -4.01
N LEU A 152 14.16 -3.67 -3.86
CA LEU A 152 15.10 -2.62 -3.44
C LEU A 152 15.16 -1.49 -4.45
N MET A 153 15.17 -1.78 -5.75
CA MET A 153 15.18 -0.78 -6.81
C MET A 153 13.92 0.10 -6.74
N GLY A 154 12.74 -0.49 -6.57
CA GLY A 154 11.50 0.28 -6.39
C GLY A 154 11.49 1.15 -5.12
N ALA A 155 12.08 0.65 -4.02
CA ALA A 155 12.26 1.45 -2.81
C ALA A 155 13.22 2.63 -3.04
N VAL A 156 14.35 2.41 -3.70
CA VAL A 156 15.34 3.44 -4.03
C VAL A 156 14.76 4.49 -4.96
N ASP A 157 13.99 4.09 -5.98
CA ASP A 157 13.30 5.02 -6.90
C ASP A 157 12.33 5.92 -6.14
N THR A 158 11.55 5.34 -5.22
CA THR A 158 10.62 6.10 -4.38
C THR A 158 11.36 7.09 -3.49
N CYS A 159 12.48 6.68 -2.87
CA CYS A 159 13.35 7.58 -2.11
C CYS A 159 13.93 8.70 -2.96
N GLY A 160 14.38 8.41 -4.18
CA GLY A 160 14.91 9.39 -5.12
C GLY A 160 13.86 10.43 -5.54
N PHE A 161 12.64 9.97 -5.81
CA PHE A 161 11.50 10.85 -6.10
C PHE A 161 11.18 11.77 -4.90
N SER A 162 11.06 11.20 -3.68
CA SER A 162 10.82 11.98 -2.47
C SER A 162 11.91 13.03 -2.21
N ALA A 163 13.19 12.68 -2.38
CA ALA A 163 14.31 13.62 -2.19
C ALA A 163 14.26 14.79 -3.19
N THR A 164 13.85 14.52 -4.43
CA THR A 164 13.70 15.55 -5.46
C THR A 164 12.57 16.53 -5.13
N HIS A 165 11.45 16.02 -4.64
CA HIS A 165 10.30 16.85 -4.22
C HIS A 165 10.59 17.70 -2.99
N VAL A 166 11.46 17.26 -2.08
CA VAL A 166 11.90 18.04 -0.92
C VAL A 166 12.96 19.10 -1.29
N SER A 167 13.83 18.81 -2.26
CA SER A 167 14.93 19.71 -2.64
C SER A 167 14.44 20.98 -3.36
N LYS A 168 13.41 20.84 -4.22
CA LYS A 168 12.83 21.98 -4.95
C LYS A 168 12.31 23.10 -4.04
N PRO A 169 11.41 22.86 -3.07
CA PRO A 169 10.88 23.93 -2.21
C PRO A 169 11.96 24.60 -1.35
N ILE A 170 12.98 23.87 -0.90
CA ILE A 170 14.09 24.46 -0.11
C ILE A 170 14.88 25.47 -0.94
N SER A 171 15.13 25.16 -2.22
CA SER A 171 15.85 26.05 -3.13
C SER A 171 15.08 27.33 -3.44
N THR A 172 13.76 27.24 -3.64
CA THR A 172 12.88 28.41 -3.87
C THR A 172 12.76 29.27 -2.63
N PHE A 173 12.54 28.69 -1.44
CA PHE A 173 12.52 29.45 -0.18
C PHE A 173 13.84 30.18 0.09
N LYS A 174 14.97 29.55 -0.21
CA LYS A 174 16.30 30.16 -0.02
C LYS A 174 16.56 31.29 -1.02
N ALA A 175 16.06 31.15 -2.26
CA ALA A 175 16.13 32.19 -3.27
C ALA A 175 15.22 33.38 -2.93
N GLU A 176 14.02 33.14 -2.41
CA GLU A 176 13.08 34.18 -2.00
C GLU A 176 13.60 34.95 -0.79
N LYS A 177 14.13 34.24 0.22
CA LYS A 177 14.77 34.87 1.39
C LYS A 177 15.97 35.72 0.99
N LYS A 178 16.84 35.22 0.11
CA LYS A 178 17.99 35.98 -0.42
C LYS A 178 17.56 37.24 -1.20
N LYS A 179 16.39 37.20 -1.86
CA LYS A 179 15.84 38.36 -2.57
C LYS A 179 15.27 39.39 -1.59
N SER A 180 14.66 38.95 -0.49
CA SER A 180 14.16 39.82 0.58
C SER A 180 15.29 40.49 1.39
N ASP A 181 16.43 39.83 1.55
CA ASP A 181 17.59 40.39 2.28
C ASP A 181 18.40 41.42 1.45
N MET A 182 18.12 41.53 0.14
CA MET A 182 18.76 42.47 -0.79
C MET A 182 17.95 43.76 -1.06
N LEU A 183 16.72 43.84 -0.53
CA LEU A 183 15.84 45.02 -0.59
C LEU A 183 15.83 45.74 0.76
#